data_AF-A0A9X0H751-F1
#
_entry.id   AF-A0A9X0H751-F1
#
_cell.length_a   1.000
_cell.length_b   1.000
_cell.length_c   1.000
_cell.angle_alpha   90.00
_cell.angle_beta   90.00
_cell.angle_gamma   90.00
#
_symmetry.space_group_name_H-M   'P 1'
#
loop_
_entity.id
_entity.type
_entity.pdbx_description
1 polymer ?
#
loop_
_entity_poly.entity_id
_entity_poly.type
_entity_poly.pdbx_seq_one_letter_code
_entity_poly.pdbx_strand_id
1 'polypeptide(L)'
;MTNEIVKTETLPSIVELQYEIALQAPDVKTTLFDCEGAQARRDSISRKLCSGSTAVTVHDLERWEKAFSDAKKVLIQIAPILERHPICASVVAHS
;
A
#
# COMPACT_ATOMS: atom_id res chain seq x y z
N MET A 1 -25.71 -35.40 -18.23
CA MET A 1 -24.24 -35.29 -18.21
C MET A 1 -23.89 -33.96 -17.61
N THR A 2 -23.62 -33.93 -16.32
CA THR A 2 -23.16 -32.74 -15.60
C THR A 2 -21.66 -32.61 -15.83
N ASN A 3 -21.24 -31.56 -16.54
CA ASN A 3 -19.83 -31.22 -16.69
C ASN A 3 -19.29 -30.81 -15.31
N GLU A 4 -18.65 -31.76 -14.63
CA GLU A 4 -17.80 -31.44 -13.50
C GLU A 4 -16.64 -30.58 -14.02
N ILE A 5 -16.70 -29.28 -13.72
CA ILE A 5 -15.55 -28.39 -13.89
C ILE A 5 -14.50 -28.93 -12.93
N VAL A 6 -13.56 -29.71 -13.46
CA VAL A 6 -12.36 -30.11 -12.74
C VAL A 6 -11.64 -28.81 -12.39
N LYS A 7 -11.78 -28.39 -11.14
CA LYS A 7 -11.05 -27.27 -10.58
C LYS A 7 -9.62 -27.75 -10.45
N THR A 8 -8.83 -27.58 -11.51
CA THR A 8 -7.39 -27.84 -11.45
C THR A 8 -6.81 -26.85 -10.46
N GLU A 9 -6.57 -27.30 -9.23
CA GLU A 9 -5.78 -26.57 -8.24
C GLU A 9 -4.36 -26.48 -8.78
N THR A 10 -4.10 -25.45 -9.57
CA THR A 10 -2.75 -25.13 -10.04
C THR A 10 -1.93 -24.72 -8.83
N LEU A 11 -0.85 -25.47 -8.58
CA LEU A 11 0.11 -25.12 -7.54
C LEU A 11 0.60 -23.68 -7.75
N PRO A 12 0.65 -22.85 -6.69
CA PRO A 12 1.15 -21.49 -6.81
C PRO A 12 2.60 -21.51 -7.31
N SER A 13 2.93 -20.57 -8.19
CA SER A 13 4.30 -20.41 -8.66
C SER A 13 5.23 -20.08 -7.48
N ILE A 14 6.51 -20.40 -7.61
CA ILE A 14 7.52 -20.06 -6.58
C ILE A 14 7.52 -18.56 -6.28
N VAL A 15 7.31 -17.72 -7.30
CA VAL A 15 7.21 -16.26 -7.15
C VAL A 15 5.99 -15.87 -6.32
N GLU A 16 4.84 -16.52 -6.54
CA GLU A 16 3.62 -16.25 -5.76
C GLU A 16 3.82 -16.65 -4.30
N LEU A 17 4.44 -17.82 -4.06
CA LEU A 17 4.75 -18.27 -2.70
C LEU A 17 5.72 -17.31 -1.99
N GLN A 18 6.77 -16.84 -2.68
CA GLN A 18 7.71 -15.87 -2.13
C GLN A 18 7.02 -14.54 -1.79
N TYR A 19 6.07 -14.11 -2.61
CA TYR A 19 5.27 -12.91 -2.34
C TYR A 19 4.39 -13.08 -1.11
N GLU A 20 3.68 -14.21 -0.99
CA GLU A 20 2.88 -14.53 0.18
C GLU A 20 3.73 -14.60 1.45
N ILE A 21 4.91 -15.23 1.39
CA ILE A 21 5.85 -15.29 2.50
C ILE A 21 6.33 -13.89 2.89
N ALA A 22 6.68 -13.04 1.93
CA ALA A 22 7.09 -11.67 2.18
C ALA A 22 5.98 -10.89 2.91
N LEU A 23 4.72 -11.02 2.51
CA LEU A 23 3.58 -10.40 3.19
C LEU A 23 3.41 -10.87 4.65
N GLN A 24 3.90 -12.07 5.00
CA GLN A 24 3.82 -12.57 6.36
C GLN A 24 4.93 -12.03 7.27
N ALA A 25 6.00 -11.46 6.71
CA ALA A 25 7.14 -10.96 7.48
C ALA A 25 6.72 -9.80 8.42
N PRO A 26 7.12 -9.81 9.71
CA PRO A 26 6.66 -8.81 10.68
C PRO A 26 7.04 -7.36 10.34
N ASP A 27 8.24 -7.16 9.81
CA ASP A 27 8.75 -5.88 9.34
C ASP A 27 7.96 -5.36 8.12
N VAL A 28 7.64 -6.25 7.18
CA VAL A 28 6.76 -5.95 6.05
C VAL A 28 5.38 -5.54 6.53
N LYS A 29 4.75 -6.31 7.44
CA LYS A 29 3.42 -5.97 7.98
C LYS A 29 3.41 -4.62 8.67
N THR A 30 4.44 -4.33 9.45
CA THR A 30 4.59 -3.04 10.15
C THR A 30 4.70 -1.90 9.14
N THR A 31 5.55 -2.07 8.12
CA THR A 31 5.76 -1.06 7.09
C THR A 31 4.52 -0.86 6.21
N LEU A 32 3.77 -1.92 5.91
CA LEU A 32 2.48 -1.85 5.22
C LEU A 32 1.45 -1.08 6.05
N PHE A 33 1.37 -1.35 7.35
CA PHE A 33 0.49 -0.61 8.26
C PHE A 33 0.84 0.88 8.29
N ASP A 34 2.12 1.22 8.32
CA ASP A 34 2.59 2.60 8.25
C ASP A 34 2.21 3.26 6.92
N CYS A 35 2.36 2.55 5.80
CA CYS A 35 1.93 3.02 4.49
C CYS A 35 0.42 3.31 4.45
N GLU A 36 -0.40 2.38 4.94
CA GLU A 36 -1.86 2.50 4.99
C GLU A 36 -2.29 3.67 5.89
N GLY A 37 -1.68 3.78 7.06
CA GLY A 37 -1.93 4.85 8.01
C GLY A 37 -1.57 6.23 7.45
N ALA A 38 -0.42 6.34 6.76
CA ALA A 38 0.00 7.57 6.12
C ALA A 38 -0.93 7.95 4.95
N GLN A 39 -1.29 6.98 4.10
CA GLN A 39 -2.23 7.19 3.00
C GLN A 39 -3.60 7.65 3.50
N ALA A 40 -4.16 6.99 4.51
CA ALA A 40 -5.46 7.34 5.06
C ALA A 40 -5.50 8.77 5.63
N ARG A 41 -4.41 9.21 6.28
CA ARG A 41 -4.27 10.57 6.81
C ARG A 41 -4.12 11.60 5.70
N ARG A 42 -3.28 11.34 4.70
CA ARG A 42 -3.15 12.16 3.50
C ARG A 42 -4.52 12.37 2.84
N ASP A 43 -5.25 11.29 2.59
CA ASP A 43 -6.55 11.34 1.90
C ASP A 43 -7.60 12.09 2.74
N SER A 44 -7.57 11.92 4.07
CA SER A 44 -8.42 12.67 4.99
C SER A 44 -8.14 14.17 4.98
N ILE A 45 -6.85 14.56 5.01
CA ILE A 45 -6.44 15.96 4.95
C ILE A 45 -6.78 16.57 3.60
N SER A 46 -6.48 15.87 2.50
CA SER A 46 -6.83 16.30 1.14
C SER A 46 -8.32 16.60 1.03
N ARG A 47 -9.20 15.69 1.48
CA ARG A 47 -10.66 15.94 1.48
C ARG A 47 -11.06 17.16 2.30
N LYS A 48 -10.45 17.37 3.47
CA LYS A 48 -10.73 18.53 4.33
C LYS A 48 -10.27 19.85 3.68
N LEU A 49 -9.10 19.86 3.05
CA LEU A 49 -8.61 21.02 2.31
C LEU A 49 -9.52 21.33 1.11
N CYS A 50 -9.91 20.31 0.35
CA CYS A 50 -10.86 20.47 -0.76
C CYS A 50 -12.23 20.99 -0.31
N SER A 51 -12.67 20.67 0.92
CA SER A 51 -13.91 21.21 1.49
C SER A 51 -13.75 22.61 2.13
N GLY A 52 -12.58 23.24 2.02
CA GLY A 52 -12.30 24.56 2.61
C GLY A 52 -12.11 24.56 4.12
N SER A 53 -11.77 23.42 4.73
CA SER A 53 -11.50 23.33 6.16
C SER A 53 -10.23 24.09 6.52
N THR A 54 -10.29 24.89 7.59
CA THR A 54 -9.13 25.58 8.17
C THR A 54 -8.48 24.80 9.33
N ALA A 55 -9.03 23.63 9.68
CA ALA A 55 -8.54 22.79 10.78
C ALA A 55 -7.30 21.96 10.41
N VAL A 56 -6.92 21.96 9.13
CA VAL A 56 -5.73 21.29 8.59
C VAL A 56 -5.06 22.22 7.60
N THR A 57 -3.77 22.04 7.38
CA THR A 57 -2.96 22.88 6.51
C THR A 57 -2.38 22.09 5.34
N VAL A 58 -1.91 22.80 4.31
CA VAL A 58 -1.13 22.20 3.22
C VAL A 58 0.16 21.57 3.75
N HIS A 59 0.78 22.14 4.79
CA HIS A 59 1.93 21.53 5.45
C HIS A 59 1.62 20.19 6.12
N ASP A 60 0.42 20.03 6.68
CA ASP A 60 -0.02 18.72 7.18
C ASP A 60 -0.13 17.71 6.04
N LEU A 61 -0.64 18.13 4.87
CA LEU A 61 -0.71 17.28 3.69
C LEU A 61 0.71 16.85 3.24
N GLU A 62 1.61 17.82 3.02
CA GLU A 62 3.01 17.58 2.63
C GLU A 62 3.72 16.61 3.58
N ARG A 63 3.48 16.76 4.90
CA ARG A 63 4.04 15.87 5.91
C ARG A 63 3.60 14.41 5.71
N TRP A 64 2.31 14.17 5.47
CA TRP A 64 1.80 12.81 5.29
C TRP A 64 2.10 12.24 3.91
N GLU A 65 2.23 13.08 2.89
CA GLU A 65 2.74 12.67 1.58
C GLU A 65 4.20 12.21 1.67
N LYS A 66 5.04 12.96 2.39
CA LYS A 66 6.42 12.55 2.64
C LYS A 66 6.48 11.26 3.46
N ALA A 67 5.71 11.15 4.54
CA ALA A 67 5.66 9.93 5.36
C ALA A 67 5.23 8.72 4.53
N PHE A 68 4.24 8.89 3.64
CA PHE A 68 3.80 7.82 2.74
C PHE A 68 4.89 7.41 1.75
N SER A 69 5.56 8.39 1.12
CA SER A 69 6.67 8.14 0.19
C SER A 69 7.84 7.43 0.87
N ASP A 70 8.21 7.85 2.08
CA ASP A 70 9.30 7.24 2.83
C ASP A 70 8.96 5.80 3.26
N ALA A 71 7.73 5.56 3.75
CA ALA A 71 7.28 4.22 4.10
C ALA A 71 7.28 3.27 2.89
N LYS A 72 6.84 3.74 1.72
CA LYS A 72 6.93 2.97 0.46
C LYS A 72 8.37 2.61 0.10
N LYS A 73 9.32 3.55 0.23
CA LYS A 73 10.73 3.26 -0.04
C LYS A 73 11.28 2.17 0.88
N VAL A 74 10.96 2.25 2.18
CA VAL A 74 11.35 1.21 3.15
C VAL A 74 10.74 -0.14 2.75
N LEU A 75 9.46 -0.17 2.38
CA LEU A 75 8.78 -1.41 1.97
C LEU A 75 9.48 -2.08 0.79
N ILE A 76 9.83 -1.32 -0.26
CA ILE A 76 10.54 -1.85 -1.43
C ILE A 76 11.97 -2.28 -1.07
N GLN A 77 12.62 -1.58 -0.15
CA GLN A 77 13.97 -1.95 0.30
C GLN A 77 13.98 -3.28 1.06
N ILE A 78 13.00 -3.53 1.94
CA ILE A 78 12.94 -4.75 2.75
C ILE A 78 12.29 -5.92 2.00
N ALA A 79 11.38 -5.65 1.07
CA ALA A 79 10.67 -6.66 0.30
C ALA A 79 10.43 -6.21 -1.15
N PRO A 80 11.46 -6.24 -2.02
CA PRO A 80 11.35 -5.82 -3.43
C PRO A 80 10.26 -6.55 -4.22
N ILE A 81 9.96 -7.80 -3.85
CA ILE A 81 8.90 -8.61 -4.48
C ILE A 81 7.50 -7.98 -4.33
N LEU A 82 7.33 -7.05 -3.38
CA LEU A 82 6.10 -6.30 -3.14
C LEU A 82 5.97 -5.04 -4.00
N GLU A 83 6.85 -4.80 -4.98
CA GLU A 83 6.70 -3.68 -5.92
C GLU A 83 5.35 -3.71 -6.66
N ARG A 84 4.81 -4.90 -6.91
CA ARG A 84 3.47 -5.11 -7.48
C ARG A 84 2.31 -4.87 -6.51
N HIS A 85 2.58 -4.60 -5.23
CA HIS A 85 1.53 -4.43 -4.22
C HIS A 85 0.72 -3.15 -4.51
N PRO A 86 -0.62 -3.13 -4.36
CA PRO A 86 -1.44 -1.96 -4.68
C PRO A 86 -1.01 -0.66 -4.00
N ILE A 87 -0.45 -0.75 -2.79
CA ILE A 87 0.05 0.42 -2.06
C ILE A 87 1.27 1.07 -2.74
N CYS A 88 2.05 0.29 -3.48
CA CYS A 88 3.18 0.76 -4.26
C CYS A 88 2.72 1.56 -5.49
N ALA A 89 1.58 1.16 -6.09
CA ALA A 89 0.93 1.87 -7.19
C ALA A 89 0.14 3.12 -6.75
N SER A 90 -0.17 3.26 -5.46
CA SER A 90 -0.89 4.42 -4.93
C SER A 90 -0.06 5.70 -5.14
N VAL A 91 -0.66 6.64 -5.88
CA VAL A 91 -0.01 7.88 -6.34
C VAL A 91 -0.08 8.92 -5.23
N VAL A 92 1.01 9.68 -5.04
CA VAL A 92 0.97 10.97 -4.33
C VAL A 92 0.53 12.00 -5.35
N ALA A 93 -0.68 12.54 -5.22
CA ALA A 93 -1.16 13.57 -6.11
C ALA A 93 -0.51 14.90 -5.72
N HIS A 94 0.64 15.22 -6.31
CA HIS A 94 1.23 16.54 -6.21
C HIS A 94 0.24 17.54 -6.84
N SER A 95 -0.35 18.41 -6.00
CA SER A 95 -1.07 19.60 -6.43
C SER A 95 -0.23 20.82 -6.07
#